data_AF-A0A383VAK3-F1
#
_entry.id   AF-A0A383VAK3-F1
#
_cell.length_a   1.000
_cell.length_b   1.000
_cell.length_c   1.000
_cell.angle_alpha   90.00
_cell.angle_beta   90.00
_cell.angle_gamma   90.00
#
_symmetry.space_group_name_H-M   'P 1'
#
loop_
_entity.id
_entity.type
_entity.pdbx_description
1 polymer ?
#
loop_
_entity_poly.entity_id
_entity_poly.type
_entity_poly.pdbx_seq_one_letter_code
_entity_poly.pdbx_strand_id
1 'polypeptide(L)'
;MPVSAINRPLPSTLDNSKVQQFVQDMQAGAVFTPIEVAWVQDNGDNYYFAFGGCHRWAAVQQLGLPTIRARLIRVSPSSIDTYLGASSPFRRRRQQQQQQQQQQQAQQEAQQHGQQQHREQEELRRQLSQNCSISECLPVR
;
A
#
# COMPACT_ATOMS: atom_id res chain seq x y z
N MET A 1 7.12 16.60 17.87
CA MET A 1 6.98 15.18 17.52
C MET A 1 8.05 14.37 18.22
N PRO A 2 7.72 13.27 18.91
CA PRO A 2 8.73 12.44 19.58
C PRO A 2 9.77 11.94 18.60
N VAL A 3 11.05 12.10 18.93
CA VAL A 3 12.14 11.68 18.03
C VAL A 3 12.14 10.16 17.86
N SER A 4 11.80 9.43 18.94
CA SER A 4 11.68 7.97 18.97
C SER A 4 10.59 7.40 18.06
N ALA A 5 9.59 8.20 17.68
CA ALA A 5 8.50 7.75 16.81
C ALA A 5 8.83 7.89 15.31
N ILE A 6 9.94 8.55 14.95
CA ILE A 6 10.30 8.86 13.56
C ILE A 6 11.20 7.76 13.00
N ASN A 7 10.72 7.06 11.98
CA ASN A 7 11.48 6.07 11.24
C ASN A 7 12.37 6.77 10.20
N ARG A 8 13.68 6.49 10.25
CA ARG A 8 14.68 6.97 9.26
C ARG A 8 15.32 5.78 8.54
N PRO A 9 14.67 5.23 7.52
CA PRO A 9 15.09 3.99 6.87
C PRO A 9 16.32 4.14 5.97
N LEU A 10 16.66 5.37 5.57
CA LEU A 10 17.81 5.65 4.70
C LEU A 10 19.02 6.12 5.52
N PRO A 11 20.22 5.59 5.26
CA PRO A 11 21.43 6.09 5.90
C PRO A 11 21.59 7.57 5.56
N SER A 12 21.94 8.36 6.58
CA SER A 12 22.12 9.81 6.41
C SER A 12 23.61 10.12 6.29
N THR A 13 24.01 10.77 5.20
CA THR A 13 25.34 11.38 5.10
C THR A 13 25.36 12.66 5.93
N LEU A 14 26.11 12.66 7.03
CA LEU A 14 26.19 13.78 7.97
C LEU A 14 27.52 14.52 7.81
N ASP A 15 27.44 15.83 7.91
CA ASP A 15 28.59 16.73 8.00
C ASP A 15 28.64 17.20 9.45
N ASN A 16 29.66 16.74 10.18
CA ASN A 16 29.79 17.00 11.61
C ASN A 16 29.86 18.49 11.91
N SER A 17 30.53 19.29 11.05
CA SER A 17 30.64 20.73 11.25
C SER A 17 29.27 21.41 11.20
N LYS A 18 28.42 21.00 10.25
CA LYS A 18 27.03 21.51 10.18
C LYS A 18 26.17 21.05 11.35
N VAL A 19 26.35 19.81 11.81
CA VAL A 19 25.63 19.32 13.01
C VAL A 19 26.01 20.16 14.22
N GLN A 20 27.30 20.43 14.43
CA GLN A 20 27.76 21.27 15.54
C GLN A 20 27.22 22.70 15.45
N GLN A 21 27.17 23.29 14.25
CA GLN A 21 26.54 24.61 14.06
C GLN A 21 25.06 24.59 14.49
N PHE A 22 24.29 23.58 14.06
CA PHE A 22 22.90 23.46 14.47
C PHE A 22 22.75 23.26 15.98
N VAL A 23 23.63 22.50 16.62
CA VAL A 23 23.63 22.32 18.09
C VAL A 23 23.83 23.67 18.78
N GLN A 24 24.85 24.43 18.37
CA GLN A 24 25.16 25.75 18.94
C GLN A 24 24.00 26.73 18.75
N ASP A 25 23.46 26.81 17.53
CA ASP A 25 22.35 27.69 17.20
C ASP A 25 21.10 27.33 18.02
N MET A 26 20.78 26.04 18.16
CA MET A 26 19.65 25.59 18.98
C MET A 26 19.83 25.93 20.47
N GLN A 27 21.05 25.78 21.00
CA GLN A 27 21.37 26.20 22.37
C GLN A 27 21.26 27.71 22.56
N ALA A 28 21.59 28.50 21.52
CA ALA A 28 21.41 29.95 21.49
C ALA A 28 19.95 30.39 21.30
N GLY A 29 19.00 29.45 21.16
CA GLY A 29 17.58 29.74 21.03
C GLY A 29 17.09 29.93 19.59
N ALA A 30 17.90 29.59 18.59
CA ALA A 30 17.48 29.67 17.19
C ALA A 30 16.33 28.70 16.89
N VAL A 31 15.35 29.21 16.16
CA VAL A 31 14.17 28.44 15.77
C VAL A 31 14.27 28.04 14.31
N PHE A 32 14.42 26.75 14.06
CA PHE A 32 14.54 26.20 12.71
C PHE A 32 13.19 25.85 12.07
N THR A 33 13.21 25.77 10.74
CA THR A 33 12.08 25.23 9.98
C THR A 33 11.80 23.78 10.39
N PRO A 34 10.52 23.40 10.58
CA PRO A 34 10.16 22.02 10.91
C PRO A 34 10.68 21.03 9.88
N ILE A 35 11.10 19.85 10.33
CA ILE A 35 11.41 18.76 9.40
C ILE A 35 10.13 18.20 8.78
N GLU A 36 10.24 17.70 7.56
CA GLU A 36 9.11 17.03 6.91
C GLU A 36 9.03 15.57 7.35
N VAL A 37 7.86 15.17 7.82
CA VAL A 37 7.60 13.79 8.25
C VAL A 37 6.39 13.27 7.50
N ALA A 38 6.61 12.25 6.69
CA ALA A 38 5.57 11.49 6.02
C ALA A 38 4.79 10.66 7.04
N TRP A 39 3.51 10.93 7.16
CA TRP A 39 2.57 10.20 8.01
C TRP A 39 1.77 9.24 7.15
N VAL A 40 1.93 7.95 7.42
CA VAL A 40 1.22 6.86 6.75
C VAL A 40 0.31 6.20 7.75
N GLN A 41 -0.94 6.01 7.35
CA GLN A 41 -1.89 5.20 8.08
C GLN A 41 -2.07 3.88 7.33
N ASP A 42 -1.82 2.75 7.99
CA ASP A 42 -1.96 1.41 7.41
C ASP A 42 -2.56 0.46 8.47
N ASN A 43 -3.67 -0.20 8.13
CA ASN A 43 -4.37 -1.16 9.00
C ASN A 43 -4.68 -0.64 10.43
N GLY A 44 -4.96 0.66 10.58
CA GLY A 44 -5.28 1.28 11.88
C GLY A 44 -4.06 1.84 12.62
N ASP A 45 -2.85 1.50 12.20
CA ASP A 45 -1.60 1.99 12.79
C ASP A 45 -1.11 3.27 12.09
N ASN A 46 -0.34 4.07 12.84
CA ASN A 46 0.32 5.28 12.34
C ASN A 46 1.82 5.06 12.25
N TYR A 47 2.37 5.28 11.05
CA TYR A 47 3.79 5.21 10.77
C TYR A 47 4.30 6.58 10.35
N TYR A 48 5.48 6.94 10.84
CA TYR A 48 6.07 8.25 10.59
C TYR A 48 7.47 8.10 10.00
N PHE A 49 7.71 8.66 8.82
CA PHE A 49 8.98 8.54 8.12
C PHE A 49 9.59 9.92 7.86
N ALA A 50 10.88 10.05 8.10
CA ALA A 50 11.63 11.24 7.71
C ALA A 50 12.77 10.87 6.78
N PHE A 51 12.74 11.43 5.56
CA PHE A 51 13.80 11.23 4.55
C PHE A 51 14.78 12.41 4.55
N GLY A 52 14.28 13.63 4.81
CA GLY A 52 15.09 14.85 4.86
C GLY A 52 15.54 15.23 6.27
N GLY A 53 16.13 16.42 6.39
CA GLY A 53 16.44 17.06 7.67
C GLY A 53 17.44 16.29 8.56
N CYS A 54 18.35 15.52 7.97
CA CYS A 54 19.27 14.64 8.69
C CYS A 54 20.16 15.40 9.70
N HIS A 55 20.78 16.52 9.32
CA HIS A 55 21.63 17.30 10.23
C HIS A 55 20.85 17.91 11.40
N ARG A 56 19.65 18.46 11.14
CA ARG A 56 18.78 19.00 12.20
C ARG A 56 18.33 17.91 13.17
N TRP A 57 17.96 16.75 12.64
CA TRP A 57 17.60 15.59 13.46
C TRP A 57 18.78 15.11 14.30
N ALA A 58 19.98 15.02 13.72
CA ALA A 58 21.20 14.64 14.43
C ALA A 58 21.57 15.64 15.54
N ALA A 59 21.40 16.95 15.30
CA ALA A 59 21.61 17.97 16.32
C ALA A 59 20.65 17.83 17.51
N VAL A 60 19.36 17.61 17.24
CA VAL A 60 18.34 17.35 18.28
C VAL A 60 18.69 16.08 19.08
N GLN A 61 19.18 15.03 18.42
CA GLN A 61 19.63 13.81 19.07
C GLN A 61 20.86 14.02 19.96
N GLN A 62 21.86 14.79 19.50
CA GLN A 62 23.03 15.13 20.30
C GLN A 62 22.68 15.96 21.53
N LEU A 63 21.68 16.84 21.41
CA LEU A 63 21.14 17.62 22.52
C LEU A 63 20.26 16.82 23.47
N GLY A 64 19.95 15.55 23.17
CA GLY A 64 19.09 14.71 23.99
C GLY A 64 17.64 15.21 24.08
N LEU A 65 17.18 15.99 23.09
CA LEU A 65 15.84 16.56 23.10
C LEU A 65 14.80 15.47 22.77
N PRO A 66 13.73 15.32 23.57
CA PRO A 66 12.75 14.25 23.37
C PRO A 66 11.88 14.46 22.13
N THR A 67 11.78 15.71 21.65
CA THR A 67 10.91 16.06 20.54
C THR A 67 11.60 16.99 19.54
N ILE A 68 11.22 16.86 18.27
CA ILE A 68 11.61 17.75 17.18
C ILE A 68 10.39 18.43 16.56
N ARG A 69 10.56 19.67 16.09
CA ARG A 69 9.54 20.35 15.29
C ARG A 69 9.40 19.65 13.94
N ALA A 70 8.20 19.18 13.66
CA ALA A 70 7.90 18.43 12.44
C ALA A 70 6.62 18.94 11.78
N ARG A 71 6.62 18.97 10.45
CA ARG A 71 5.45 19.14 9.61
C ARG A 71 4.99 17.77 9.15
N LEU A 72 3.82 17.33 9.63
CA LEU A 72 3.23 16.06 9.23
C LEU A 72 2.60 16.19 7.85
N ILE A 73 2.94 15.26 6.96
CA ILE A 73 2.41 15.19 5.59
C ILE A 73 1.73 13.83 5.45
N ARG A 74 0.40 13.81 5.35
CA ARG A 74 -0.31 12.56 5.15
C ARG A 74 -0.02 12.03 3.74
N VAL A 75 0.50 10.81 3.65
CA VAL A 75 0.80 10.15 2.38
C VAL A 75 0.23 8.74 2.36
N SER A 76 0.00 8.20 1.16
CA SER A 76 -0.46 6.82 1.02
C SER A 76 0.70 5.85 1.26
N PRO A 77 0.41 4.58 1.60
CA PRO A 77 1.45 3.56 1.71
C PRO A 77 2.25 3.34 0.39
N SER A 78 1.73 3.74 -0.77
CA SER A 78 2.46 3.65 -2.07
C SER A 78 3.50 4.72 -2.21
N SER A 79 3.31 5.89 -1.60
CA SER A 79 4.33 6.93 -1.61
C SER A 79 5.63 6.47 -0.95
N ILE A 80 5.56 5.57 0.04
CA ILE A 80 6.75 4.99 0.68
C ILE A 80 7.50 4.05 -0.25
N ASP A 81 6.82 3.40 -1.19
CA ASP A 81 7.45 2.51 -2.18
C ASP A 81 8.39 3.27 -3.11
N THR A 82 8.15 4.56 -3.36
CA THR A 82 9.06 5.42 -4.14
C THR A 82 10.42 5.58 -3.46
N TYR A 83 10.45 5.57 -2.12
CA TYR A 83 11.69 5.69 -1.35
C TYR A 83 12.32 4.35 -1.00
N LEU A 84 11.51 3.34 -0.68
CA LEU A 84 11.98 2.05 -0.16
C LEU A 84 11.89 0.89 -1.15
N GLY A 85 11.25 1.08 -2.30
CA GLY A 85 11.12 0.04 -3.32
C GLY A 85 10.49 -1.24 -2.76
N ALA A 86 11.14 -2.38 -3.03
CA ALA A 86 10.72 -3.69 -2.55
C ALA A 86 10.82 -3.86 -1.03
N SER A 87 11.63 -3.02 -0.36
CA SER A 87 11.83 -3.02 1.09
C SER A 87 10.73 -2.28 1.86
N SER A 88 9.76 -1.69 1.15
CA SER A 88 8.61 -1.05 1.80
C SER A 88 7.80 -2.08 2.61
N PRO A 89 7.54 -1.83 3.91
CA PRO A 89 6.78 -2.76 4.75
C PRO A 89 5.32 -2.88 4.30
N PHE A 90 4.83 -1.91 3.52
CA PHE A 90 3.45 -1.85 3.03
C PHE A 90 3.24 -2.62 1.72
N ARG A 91 4.33 -2.96 1.01
CA ARG A 91 4.25 -3.58 -0.31
C ARG A 91 3.68 -5.00 -0.25
N ARG A 92 4.25 -5.86 0.60
CA ARG A 92 3.86 -7.29 0.66
C ARG A 92 2.38 -7.46 0.96
N ARG A 93 1.85 -6.72 1.94
CA ARG A 93 0.43 -6.81 2.32
C ARG A 93 -0.51 -6.41 1.19
N ARG A 94 -0.21 -5.31 0.50
CA ARG A 94 -1.02 -4.90 -0.67
C ARG A 94 -0.98 -5.91 -1.81
N GLN A 95 0.19 -6.49 -2.09
CA GLN A 95 0.31 -7.53 -3.11
C GLN A 95 -0.55 -8.75 -2.77
N GLN A 96 -0.55 -9.19 -1.51
CA GLN A 96 -1.39 -10.29 -1.04
C GLN A 96 -2.88 -9.97 -1.20
N GLN A 97 -3.32 -8.78 -0.82
CA GLN A 97 -4.72 -8.34 -0.98
C GLN A 97 -5.15 -8.32 -2.45
N GLN A 98 -4.32 -7.77 -3.34
CA GLN A 98 -4.59 -7.73 -4.78
C GLN A 98 -4.68 -9.14 -5.38
N GLN A 99 -3.76 -10.03 -4.99
CA GLN A 99 -3.75 -11.41 -5.47
C GLN A 99 -4.99 -12.18 -5.01
N GLN A 100 -5.41 -12.02 -3.75
CA GLN A 100 -6.65 -12.62 -3.24
C GLN A 100 -7.88 -12.10 -3.99
N GLN A 101 -7.95 -10.80 -4.27
CA GLN A 101 -9.07 -10.22 -5.00
C GLN A 101 -9.14 -10.73 -6.45
N GLN A 102 -7.99 -10.84 -7.13
CA GLN A 102 -7.93 -11.41 -8.48
C GLN A 102 -8.32 -12.89 -8.50
N GLN A 103 -7.89 -13.68 -7.51
CA GLN A 103 -8.27 -15.09 -7.40
C GLN A 103 -9.78 -15.24 -7.18
N GLN A 104 -10.37 -14.43 -6.30
CA GLN A 104 -11.81 -14.43 -6.06
C GLN A 104 -12.58 -14.06 -7.34
N GLN A 105 -12.13 -13.04 -8.06
CA GLN A 105 -12.74 -12.64 -9.31
C GLN A 105 -12.64 -13.75 -10.38
N ALA A 106 -11.46 -14.34 -10.56
CA ALA A 106 -11.27 -15.44 -11.51
C ALA A 106 -12.13 -16.66 -11.17
N GLN A 107 -12.30 -16.98 -9.88
CA GLN A 107 -13.20 -18.05 -9.44
C GLN A 107 -14.67 -17.73 -9.74
N GLN A 108 -15.11 -16.48 -9.52
CA GLN A 108 -16.46 -16.04 -9.84
C GLN A 108 -16.72 -16.12 -11.36
N GLU A 109 -15.77 -15.66 -12.17
CA GLU A 109 -15.86 -15.71 -13.64
C GLU A 109 -15.92 -17.16 -14.14
N ALA A 110 -15.09 -18.06 -13.61
CA ALA A 110 -15.11 -19.49 -13.97
C ALA A 110 -16.44 -20.16 -13.57
N GLN A 111 -16.99 -19.83 -12.40
CA GLN A 111 -18.30 -20.34 -11.96
C GLN A 111 -19.42 -19.83 -12.86
N GLN A 112 -19.42 -18.54 -13.21
CA GLN A 112 -20.41 -17.95 -14.12
C GLN A 112 -20.34 -18.60 -15.51
N HIS A 113 -19.12 -18.78 -16.04
CA HIS A 113 -18.93 -19.42 -17.33
C HIS A 113 -19.41 -20.87 -17.33
N GLY A 114 -19.10 -21.65 -16.29
CA GLY A 114 -19.59 -23.03 -16.16
C GLY A 114 -21.11 -23.11 -16.03
N GLN A 115 -21.75 -22.20 -15.28
CA GLN A 115 -23.21 -22.13 -15.18
C GLN A 115 -23.87 -21.73 -16.50
N GLN A 116 -23.23 -20.87 -17.30
CA GLN A 116 -23.74 -20.46 -18.59
C GLN A 116 -23.65 -21.61 -19.60
N GLN A 117 -22.52 -22.30 -19.67
CA GLN A 117 -22.36 -23.50 -20.50
C GLN A 117 -23.40 -24.58 -20.16
N HIS A 118 -23.62 -24.85 -18.87
CA HIS A 118 -24.62 -25.82 -18.45
C HIS A 118 -26.05 -25.39 -18.87
N ARG A 119 -26.39 -24.10 -18.72
CA ARG A 119 -27.69 -23.56 -19.16
C ARG A 119 -27.89 -23.69 -20.66
N GLU A 120 -26.89 -23.31 -21.45
CA GLU A 120 -26.93 -23.46 -22.92
C GLU A 120 -27.07 -24.94 -23.33
N GLN A 121 -26.37 -25.84 -22.64
CA GLN A 121 -26.43 -27.28 -22.92
C GLN A 121 -27.81 -27.88 -22.56
N GLU A 122 -28.41 -27.46 -21.44
CA GLU A 122 -29.79 -27.84 -21.09
C GLU A 122 -30.80 -27.29 -22.09
N GLU A 123 -30.63 -26.05 -22.54
CA GLU A 123 -31.52 -25.42 -23.52
C GLU A 123 -31.45 -26.14 -24.87
N LEU A 124 -30.25 -26.44 -25.37
CA LEU A 124 -30.06 -27.24 -26.58
C LEU A 124 -30.69 -28.63 -26.44
N ARG A 125 -30.51 -29.28 -25.27
CA ARG A 125 -31.11 -30.59 -24.99
C ARG A 125 -32.63 -30.54 -24.98
N ARG A 126 -33.24 -29.48 -24.42
CA ARG A 126 -34.71 -29.25 -24.47
C ARG A 126 -35.19 -29.05 -25.91
N GLN A 127 -34.48 -28.27 -26.72
CA GLN A 127 -34.82 -28.04 -28.13
C GLN A 127 -34.75 -29.34 -28.95
N LEU A 128 -33.68 -30.14 -28.80
CA LEU A 128 -33.55 -31.43 -29.48
C LEU A 128 -34.68 -32.41 -29.08
N SER A 129 -35.04 -32.45 -27.80
CA SER A 129 -36.15 -33.29 -27.31
C SER A 129 -37.50 -32.88 -27.92
N GLN A 130 -37.78 -31.59 -28.05
CA GLN A 130 -39.01 -31.10 -28.67
C GLN A 130 -39.07 -31.45 -30.17
N ASN A 131 -37.96 -31.34 -30.88
CA ASN A 131 -37.89 -31.67 -32.31
C ASN A 131 -38.05 -33.18 -32.57
N CYS A 132 -37.58 -34.05 -31.67
CA CYS A 132 -37.71 -35.49 -31.81
C CYS A 132 -39.19 -35.95 -31.72
N SER A 133 -39.97 -35.40 -30.78
CA SER A 133 -41.41 -35.68 -30.68
C SER A 133 -42.23 -35.23 -31.88
N ILE A 134 -41.72 -34.30 -32.70
CA ILE A 134 -42.38 -33.86 -33.94
C ILE A 134 -42.10 -34.84 -35.10
N SER A 135 -40.91 -35.44 -35.15
CA SER A 135 -40.50 -36.34 -36.24
C SER A 135 -41.06 -37.76 -36.13
N GLU A 136 -41.39 -38.25 -34.92
CA GLU A 136 -42.04 -39.56 -34.70
C GLU A 136 -43.54 -39.56 -35.06
N CYS A 137 -44.14 -38.41 -35.36
CA CYS A 137 -45.53 -38.30 -35.80
C CYS A 137 -45.73 -38.46 -37.32
N LEU A 138 -44.69 -38.82 -38.08
CA LEU A 138 -44.83 -39.10 -39.52
C LEU A 138 -45.18 -40.57 -39.74
N PRO A 139 -46.38 -40.89 -40.26
CA PRO A 139 -46.81 -42.27 -40.45
C PRO A 139 -45.97 -42.93 -41.54
N VAL A 140 -45.32 -44.05 -41.20
CA VAL A 140 -44.65 -44.92 -42.16
C VAL A 140 -45.70 -45.48 -43.11
N ARG A 141 -45.59 -45.16 -44.40
CA ARG A 141 -46.39 -45.73 -45.51
C ARG A 141 -45.56 -46.70 -46.31
#